data_AF-A0A960BCD6-F1
#
_entry.id   AF-A0A960BCD6-F1
#
_cell.length_a   1.000
_cell.length_b   1.000
_cell.length_c   1.000
_cell.angle_alpha   90.00
_cell.angle_beta   90.00
_cell.angle_gamma   90.00
#
_symmetry.space_group_name_H-M   'P 1'
#
loop_
_entity.id
_entity.type
_entity.pdbx_description
1 polymer ?
#
loop_
_entity_poly.entity_id
_entity_poly.type
_entity_poly.pdbx_seq_one_letter_code
_entity_poly.pdbx_strand_id
1 'polypeptide(L)'
;VPIAVEAPFTLVLGGRLVRGRIDAVFDGADGRPQVVDWKTGDARRSDPLQLACYRLAWAELNGVPADEVDAVFYDLHSAEVVRPDRLPDRSGLEAVLERLPGSVSLTL
;
A
#
# COMPACT_ATOMS: atom_id res chain seq x y z
N VAL A 1 16.47 8.77 -5.08
CA VAL A 1 16.70 8.31 -3.68
C VAL A 1 15.32 8.17 -3.05
N PRO A 2 15.02 7.11 -2.28
CA PRO A 2 13.73 6.98 -1.63
C PRO A 2 13.52 8.10 -0.59
N ILE A 3 12.28 8.55 -0.44
CA ILE A 3 11.89 9.49 0.62
C ILE A 3 11.72 8.76 1.97
N ALA A 4 11.36 7.49 1.93
CA ALA A 4 11.28 6.61 3.10
C ALA A 4 11.51 5.14 2.70
N VAL A 5 12.02 4.34 3.64
CA VAL A 5 12.25 2.89 3.49
C VAL A 5 11.83 2.20 4.80
N GLU A 6 11.17 1.05 4.69
CA GLU A 6 10.65 0.27 5.83
C GLU A 6 9.81 1.13 6.81
N ALA A 7 9.01 2.05 6.27
CA ALA A 7 8.31 3.05 7.05
C ALA A 7 7.18 2.39 7.87
N PRO A 8 7.23 2.40 9.22
CA PRO A 8 6.20 1.78 10.03
C PRO A 8 4.90 2.58 9.96
N PHE A 9 3.77 1.87 9.97
CA PHE A 9 2.46 2.50 10.05
C PHE A 9 1.50 1.77 10.97
N THR A 10 0.46 2.50 11.38
CA THR A 10 -0.71 1.96 12.06
C THR A 10 -1.93 2.64 11.47
N LEU A 11 -2.86 1.84 10.95
CA LEU A 11 -4.14 2.29 10.41
C LEU A 11 -5.28 1.78 11.27
N VAL A 12 -6.28 2.63 11.50
CA VAL A 12 -7.58 2.21 12.05
C VAL A 12 -8.58 2.19 10.90
N LEU A 13 -9.08 1.01 10.57
CA LEU A 13 -10.05 0.76 9.49
C LEU A 13 -11.26 0.05 10.07
N GLY A 14 -12.43 0.69 10.05
CA GLY A 14 -13.67 0.07 10.57
C GLY A 14 -13.54 -0.37 12.04
N GLY A 15 -12.82 0.41 12.86
CA GLY A 15 -12.55 0.08 14.27
C GLY A 15 -11.50 -1.03 14.49
N ARG A 16 -10.91 -1.58 13.43
CA ARG A 16 -9.86 -2.60 13.49
C ARG A 16 -8.49 -1.96 13.26
N LEU A 17 -7.49 -2.48 13.96
CA LEU A 17 -6.13 -1.98 13.90
C LEU A 17 -5.32 -2.81 12.90
N VAL A 18 -4.82 -2.16 11.85
CA VAL A 18 -3.92 -2.74 10.85
C VAL A 18 -2.53 -2.14 11.05
N ARG A 19 -1.52 -2.97 11.23
CA ARG A 19 -0.13 -2.55 11.41
C ARG A 19 0.74 -3.20 10.35
N GLY A 20 1.77 -2.48 9.92
CA GLY A 20 2.71 -2.97 8.93
C GLY A 20 3.87 -2.02 8.71
N ARG A 21 4.64 -2.28 7.65
CA ARG A 21 5.69 -1.39 7.14
C ARG A 21 5.53 -1.24 5.64
N ILE A 22 5.77 -0.03 5.14
CA ILE A 22 5.83 0.25 3.72
C ILE A 22 7.28 0.01 3.28
N ASP A 23 7.52 -0.87 2.31
CA ASP A 23 8.88 -1.24 1.88
C ASP A 23 9.69 -0.01 1.45
N ALA A 24 9.13 0.80 0.54
CA ALA A 24 9.74 2.05 0.13
C ALA A 24 8.71 3.06 -0.38
N VAL A 25 9.06 4.34 -0.27
CA VAL A 25 8.36 5.44 -0.93
C VAL A 25 9.38 6.28 -1.68
N PHE A 26 9.02 6.70 -2.89
CA PHE A 26 9.82 7.55 -3.76
C PHE A 26 9.07 8.83 -4.11
N ASP A 27 9.80 9.83 -4.56
CA ASP A 27 9.21 10.95 -5.30
C ASP A 27 8.85 10.45 -6.70
N GLY A 28 7.57 10.48 -7.04
CA GLY A 28 7.05 10.00 -8.32
C GLY A 28 7.38 10.95 -9.47
N ALA A 29 7.39 10.43 -10.69
CA ALA A 29 7.72 11.22 -11.89
C ALA A 29 6.72 12.37 -12.15
N ASP A 30 5.49 12.26 -11.62
CA ASP A 30 4.44 13.27 -11.66
C ASP A 30 4.41 14.18 -10.42
N GLY A 31 5.42 14.06 -9.53
CA GLY A 31 5.52 14.81 -8.28
C GLY A 31 4.66 14.28 -7.13
N ARG A 32 3.93 13.17 -7.34
CA ARG A 32 3.18 12.49 -6.28
C ARG A 32 4.06 11.46 -5.59
N PRO A 33 3.97 11.27 -4.26
CA PRO A 33 4.67 10.17 -3.60
C PRO A 33 4.24 8.83 -4.19
N GLN A 34 5.20 7.97 -4.53
CA GLN A 34 4.96 6.63 -5.04
C GLN A 34 5.39 5.58 -4.01
N VAL A 35 4.41 4.89 -3.45
CA VAL A 35 4.60 3.69 -2.65
C VAL A 35 5.04 2.54 -3.56
N VAL A 36 6.09 1.83 -3.17
CA VAL A 36 6.60 0.65 -3.88
C VAL A 36 6.64 -0.52 -2.90
N ASP A 37 6.07 -1.65 -3.30
CA ASP A 37 6.21 -2.95 -2.63
C ASP A 37 6.99 -3.92 -3.54
N TRP A 38 8.06 -4.51 -3.02
CA TRP A 38 8.96 -5.36 -3.81
C TRP A 38 8.51 -6.82 -3.78
N LYS A 39 8.44 -7.43 -4.97
CA LYS A 39 8.09 -8.84 -5.12
C LYS A 39 9.25 -9.64 -5.68
N THR A 40 9.51 -10.79 -5.09
CA THR A 40 10.54 -11.76 -5.54
C THR A 40 10.01 -12.72 -6.63
N GLY A 41 8.73 -12.64 -6.98
CA GLY A 41 8.08 -13.43 -8.02
C GLY A 41 6.96 -12.63 -8.69
N ASP A 42 6.12 -13.30 -9.49
CA ASP A 42 5.09 -12.71 -10.38
C ASP A 42 4.23 -11.63 -9.68
N ALA A 43 4.66 -10.38 -9.81
CA ALA A 43 4.01 -9.24 -9.16
C ALA A 43 2.56 -9.05 -9.62
N ARG A 44 2.19 -9.55 -10.81
CA ARG A 44 0.82 -9.46 -11.36
C ARG A 44 -0.18 -10.32 -10.60
N ARG A 45 0.29 -11.29 -9.80
CA ARG A 45 -0.54 -12.11 -8.92
C ARG A 45 -0.65 -11.58 -7.49
N SER A 46 0.01 -10.47 -7.18
CA SER A 46 -0.01 -9.88 -5.84
C SER A 46 -1.39 -9.32 -5.51
N ASP A 47 -1.78 -9.44 -4.24
CA ASP A 47 -3.06 -8.90 -3.77
C ASP A 47 -3.01 -7.36 -3.71
N PRO A 48 -3.80 -6.64 -4.54
CA PRO A 48 -3.81 -5.18 -4.54
C PRO A 48 -4.28 -4.55 -3.22
N LEU A 49 -4.91 -5.31 -2.32
CA LEU A 49 -5.30 -4.82 -0.99
C LEU A 49 -4.09 -4.35 -0.16
N GLN A 50 -2.93 -4.98 -0.34
CA GLN A 50 -1.70 -4.59 0.35
C GLN A 50 -1.29 -3.16 -0.04
N LEU A 51 -1.21 -2.87 -1.35
CA LEU A 51 -0.91 -1.52 -1.84
C LEU A 51 -1.97 -0.50 -1.45
N ALA A 52 -3.25 -0.89 -1.44
CA ALA A 52 -4.31 0.01 -0.98
C ALA A 52 -4.13 0.41 0.49
N CYS A 53 -3.72 -0.53 1.35
CA CYS A 53 -3.38 -0.24 2.75
C CYS A 53 -2.15 0.66 2.86
N TYR A 54 -1.09 0.38 2.12
CA TYR A 54 0.14 1.18 2.18
C TYR A 54 -0.07 2.61 1.66
N ARG A 55 -0.81 2.76 0.56
CA ARG A 55 -1.22 4.05 -0.01
C ARG A 55 -1.99 4.87 1.02
N LEU A 56 -3.00 4.28 1.65
CA LEU A 56 -3.80 4.98 2.66
C LEU A 56 -2.96 5.32 3.91
N ALA A 57 -2.09 4.42 4.33
CA ALA A 57 -1.18 4.65 5.45
C ALA A 57 -0.25 5.83 5.20
N TRP A 58 0.39 5.86 4.03
CA TRP A 58 1.26 6.98 3.65
C TRP A 58 0.51 8.30 3.57
N ALA A 59 -0.69 8.28 2.98
CA ALA A 59 -1.55 9.45 2.86
C ALA A 59 -1.89 10.04 4.25
N GLU A 60 -2.31 9.21 5.19
CA GLU A 60 -2.67 9.65 6.55
C GLU A 60 -1.46 10.13 7.37
N LEU A 61 -0.32 9.45 7.25
CA LEU A 61 0.91 9.86 7.93
C LEU A 61 1.40 11.25 7.49
N ASN A 62 1.12 11.63 6.25
CA ASN A 62 1.59 12.89 5.67
C ASN A 62 0.48 13.94 5.51
N GLY A 63 -0.75 13.63 5.93
CA GLY A 63 -1.90 14.55 5.84
C GLY A 63 -2.30 14.93 4.41
N VAL A 64 -2.15 14.00 3.45
CA VAL A 64 -2.52 14.21 2.04
C VAL A 64 -3.69 13.31 1.63
N PRO A 65 -4.45 13.65 0.58
CA PRO A 65 -5.46 12.77 0.00
C PRO A 65 -4.85 11.46 -0.54
N ALA A 66 -5.56 10.33 -0.38
CA ALA A 66 -5.04 9.03 -0.81
C ALA A 66 -4.95 8.87 -2.35
N ASP A 67 -5.70 9.65 -3.12
CA ASP A 67 -5.61 9.74 -4.58
C ASP A 67 -4.44 10.62 -5.07
N GLU A 68 -3.82 11.39 -4.18
CA GLU A 68 -2.54 12.07 -4.41
C GLU A 68 -1.32 11.20 -4.10
N VAL A 69 -1.53 9.93 -3.69
CA VAL A 69 -0.45 8.96 -3.46
C VAL A 69 -0.54 7.84 -4.48
N ASP A 70 0.54 7.63 -5.21
CA ASP A 70 0.68 6.51 -6.14
C ASP A 70 1.14 5.23 -5.43
N ALA A 71 0.82 4.06 -5.99
CA ALA A 71 1.22 2.77 -5.42
C ALA A 71 1.41 1.70 -6.49
N VAL A 72 2.56 1.02 -6.48
CA VAL A 72 2.95 0.00 -7.46
C VAL A 72 3.64 -1.19 -6.81
N PHE A 73 3.53 -2.35 -7.45
CA PHE A 73 4.44 -3.46 -7.19
C PHE A 73 5.64 -3.37 -8.12
N TYR A 74 6.81 -3.79 -7.64
CA TYR A 74 8.00 -3.94 -8.47
C TYR A 74 8.52 -5.36 -8.37
N ASP A 75 8.59 -6.04 -9.51
CA ASP A 75 9.07 -7.43 -9.62
C ASP A 75 10.59 -7.44 -9.77
N LEU A 76 11.29 -8.01 -8.79
CA LEU A 76 12.76 -8.05 -8.75
C LEU A 76 13.36 -8.93 -9.85
N HIS A 77 12.64 -9.95 -10.32
CA HIS A 77 13.16 -10.89 -11.31
C HIS A 77 13.02 -10.33 -12.73
N SER A 78 11.85 -9.79 -13.05
CA SER A 78 11.57 -9.24 -14.39
C SER A 78 11.91 -7.75 -14.52
N ALA A 79 12.20 -7.06 -13.42
CA ALA A 79 12.40 -5.61 -13.36
C ALA A 79 11.19 -4.82 -13.89
N GLU A 80 9.99 -5.38 -13.78
CA GLU A 80 8.74 -4.74 -14.20
C GLU A 80 8.06 -3.99 -13.06
N VAL A 81 7.52 -2.81 -13.37
CA VAL A 81 6.57 -2.10 -12.51
C VAL A 81 5.17 -2.57 -12.87
N VAL A 82 4.47 -3.15 -11.90
CA VAL A 82 3.07 -3.56 -12.03
C VAL A 82 2.19 -2.58 -11.29
N ARG A 83 1.32 -1.91 -12.05
CA ARG A 83 0.38 -0.91 -11.57
C ARG A 83 -1.05 -1.48 -11.61
N PRO A 84 -1.70 -1.68 -10.45
CA PRO A 84 -3.11 -2.03 -10.43
C PRO A 84 -3.97 -0.89 -11.00
N ASP A 85 -4.94 -1.22 -11.87
CA ASP A 85 -5.84 -0.23 -12.48
C ASP A 85 -6.72 0.49 -11.45
N ARG A 86 -7.06 -0.21 -10.36
CA ARG A 86 -7.86 0.33 -9.26
C ARG A 86 -7.39 -0.23 -7.93
N LEU A 87 -7.29 0.66 -6.97
CA LEU A 87 -7.04 0.32 -5.58
C LEU A 87 -8.23 0.79 -4.74
N PRO A 88 -8.79 -0.05 -3.85
CA PRO A 88 -9.83 0.36 -2.92
C PRO A 88 -9.45 1.60 -2.12
N ASP A 89 -10.42 2.50 -1.95
CA ASP A 89 -10.31 3.59 -0.99
C ASP A 89 -10.56 3.08 0.44
N ARG A 90 -10.59 4.00 1.40
CA ARG A 90 -10.85 3.68 2.81
C ARG A 90 -12.13 2.86 2.99
N SER A 91 -13.25 3.31 2.42
CA SER A 91 -14.53 2.60 2.55
C SER A 91 -14.48 1.21 1.91
N GLY A 92 -13.80 1.06 0.76
CA GLY A 92 -13.57 -0.22 0.13
C GLY A 92 -12.74 -1.18 1.00
N LEU A 93 -11.67 -0.69 1.64
CA LEU A 93 -10.86 -1.47 2.59
C LEU A 93 -11.67 -1.89 3.82
N GLU A 94 -12.47 -0.98 4.37
CA GLU A 94 -13.34 -1.25 5.52
C GLU A 94 -14.38 -2.33 5.18
N ALA A 95 -15.02 -2.24 4.02
CA ALA A 95 -15.98 -3.24 3.55
C ALA A 95 -15.35 -4.63 3.33
N VAL A 96 -14.08 -4.69 2.92
CA VAL A 96 -13.33 -5.96 2.83
C VAL A 96 -13.06 -6.51 4.23
N LEU A 97 -12.62 -5.65 5.16
CA LEU A 97 -12.31 -6.05 6.53
C LEU A 97 -13.55 -6.54 7.28
N GLU A 98 -14.73 -5.96 7.08
CA GLU A 98 -15.98 -6.42 7.67
C GLU A 98 -16.33 -7.88 7.30
N ARG A 99 -15.86 -8.34 6.14
CA ARG A 99 -16.09 -9.71 5.65
C ARG A 99 -15.08 -10.74 6.17
N LEU A 100 -14.02 -10.29 6.85
CA LEU A 100 -12.97 -11.16 7.39
C LEU A 100 -13.13 -11.33 8.91
N PRO A 101 -13.31 -12.57 9.44
CA PRO A 101 -13.39 -12.79 10.88
C PRO A 101 -12.03 -12.55 11.57
N GLY A 102 -12.02 -11.89 12.75
CA GLY A 102 -10.83 -11.73 13.61
C GLY A 102 -10.10 -10.38 13.49
N SER A 103 -8.84 -10.26 13.91
CA SER A 103 -7.96 -9.11 13.60
C SER A 103 -7.05 -9.47 12.42
N VAL A 104 -6.88 -8.57 11.45
CA VAL A 104 -5.98 -8.79 10.30
C VAL A 104 -4.61 -8.23 10.67
N SER A 105 -3.68 -9.13 10.95
CA SER A 105 -2.26 -8.83 10.88
C SER A 105 -1.83 -9.09 9.45
N LEU A 106 -1.47 -8.04 8.71
CA LEU A 106 -0.68 -8.21 7.49
C LEU A 106 0.74 -8.57 7.96
N THR A 107 0.94 -9.85 8.25
CA THR A 107 2.26 -10.36 8.58
C THR A 107 3.05 -10.49 7.29
N LEU A 108 4.21 -9.83 7.27
CA LEU A 108 5.18 -9.70 6.20
C LEU A 108 5.54 -11.03 5.53
#